data_AF-A0AA40DQ10-F1
#
_entry.id   AF-A0AA40DQ10-F1
#
_cell.length_a   1.000
_cell.length_b   1.000
_cell.length_c   1.000
_cell.angle_alpha   90.00
_cell.angle_beta   90.00
_cell.angle_gamma   90.00
#
_symmetry.space_group_name_H-M   'P 1'
#
loop_
_entity.id
_entity.type
_entity.pdbx_description
1 polymer ?
#
loop_
_entity_poly.entity_id
_entity_poly.type
_entity_poly.pdbx_seq_one_letter_code
_entity_poly.pdbx_strand_id
1 'polypeptide(L)'
;MSDTQRSTSTAAVAATTTATTTTKQQPGAFVWPPLHTVLPPLILGTATFNTQYVADPLAMPYRDIVARAVELGVRAFDTSPYYGPSETLLGSALDALMNPAPSAADPAPVALPRSDFMLVTKAGRIVMDEFDYSPAWIRYSVLRSLQRLHTPYVDLVYCHDVEFVSPAEVLAAVRELRRLRDEDGVVRYVGISGFPVDVLCDLAATVLAETGEPLDAVLSYGHFTIQNRKLGLPWVDDQSAAESAARGDSPLARFKAAGVDVVLNASILGMGLLTSHGIPPDSDAPKTTEGQGESPSPLTKWHPSPLDLRLACKELARLAVAAGERLELVAIRWALEEWARVGAAANIGVDVSLRDSSAPQRLGATVCGVSAITELEETMLEWQGVLSGLGLQSTGTTGKIEDGPYGTARRERVLGLVQKGLWPALGPWEGYAWPSPNPGFANTRRKEGKGVTPNDDVIASHNDLLVKRNRGGKGSGTS
;
A
#
# COMPACT_ATOMS: atom_id res chain seq x y z
N MET A 1 56.82 26.97 -51.34
CA MET A 1 56.50 28.18 -50.56
C MET A 1 55.00 28.30 -50.51
N SER A 2 54.49 28.56 -49.30
CA SER A 2 53.12 28.44 -48.82
C SER A 2 52.03 28.98 -49.75
N ASP A 3 50.92 28.24 -49.87
CA ASP A 3 49.64 28.88 -49.55
C ASP A 3 48.51 27.90 -49.22
N THR A 4 47.58 28.41 -48.44
CA THR A 4 46.59 27.72 -47.61
C THR A 4 45.29 27.48 -48.37
N GLN A 5 44.69 26.28 -48.31
CA GLN A 5 43.28 26.08 -48.66
C GLN A 5 42.55 25.22 -47.63
N ARG A 6 41.42 25.77 -47.17
CA ARG A 6 40.41 25.14 -46.30
C ARG A 6 39.81 23.91 -46.99
N SER A 7 39.59 22.86 -46.21
CA SER A 7 38.72 21.74 -46.57
C SER A 7 37.71 21.51 -45.45
N THR A 8 36.43 21.56 -45.82
CA THR A 8 35.26 21.18 -45.02
C THR A 8 35.13 19.66 -44.98
N SER A 9 35.03 19.08 -43.79
CA SER A 9 34.75 17.65 -43.62
C SER A 9 33.52 17.45 -42.72
N THR A 10 32.41 17.08 -43.34
CA THR A 10 31.24 16.47 -42.68
C THR A 10 31.60 15.06 -42.20
N ALA A 11 31.54 14.83 -40.87
CA ALA A 11 31.74 13.51 -40.27
C ALA A 11 30.42 12.75 -40.16
N ALA A 12 30.40 11.53 -40.71
CA ALA A 12 29.29 10.58 -40.64
C ALA A 12 29.20 9.95 -39.24
N VAL A 13 27.97 9.78 -38.75
CA VAL A 13 27.63 9.14 -37.47
C VAL A 13 27.68 7.62 -37.65
N ALA A 14 28.55 6.94 -36.91
CA ALA A 14 28.61 5.48 -36.85
C ALA A 14 27.57 4.94 -35.85
N ALA A 15 26.63 4.14 -36.33
CA ALA A 15 25.65 3.42 -35.50
C ALA A 15 26.34 2.27 -34.76
N THR A 16 26.23 2.26 -33.43
CA THR A 16 26.69 1.14 -32.59
C THR A 16 25.51 0.22 -32.31
N THR A 17 25.60 -1.02 -32.76
CA THR A 17 24.59 -2.08 -32.59
C THR A 17 24.76 -2.71 -31.20
N THR A 18 23.79 -2.54 -30.30
CA THR A 18 23.73 -3.25 -29.02
C THR A 18 23.23 -4.67 -29.25
N ALA A 19 24.06 -5.66 -28.89
CA ALA A 19 23.72 -7.08 -28.93
C ALA A 19 22.74 -7.41 -27.79
N THR A 20 21.55 -7.88 -28.15
CA THR A 20 20.54 -8.39 -27.22
C THR A 20 20.93 -9.79 -26.77
N THR A 21 21.32 -9.96 -25.51
CA THR A 21 21.54 -11.28 -24.92
C THR A 21 20.18 -11.90 -24.58
N THR A 22 19.68 -12.76 -25.45
CA THR A 22 18.43 -13.52 -25.23
C THR A 22 18.70 -14.64 -24.23
N THR A 23 18.32 -14.44 -22.97
CA THR A 23 18.23 -15.52 -21.98
C THR A 23 17.13 -16.50 -22.43
N LYS A 24 17.47 -17.77 -22.65
CA LYS A 24 16.48 -18.83 -22.95
C LYS A 24 15.53 -18.98 -21.76
N GLN A 25 14.30 -18.49 -21.91
CA GLN A 25 13.20 -18.68 -20.96
C GLN A 25 12.79 -20.16 -20.87
N GLN A 26 12.50 -20.63 -19.65
CA GLN A 26 11.90 -21.95 -19.45
C GLN A 26 10.41 -21.92 -19.85
N PRO A 27 9.89 -22.97 -20.54
CA PRO A 27 8.48 -23.06 -20.85
C PRO A 27 7.67 -23.31 -19.57
N GLY A 28 6.70 -22.44 -19.26
CA GLY A 28 5.71 -22.66 -18.19
C GLY A 28 5.60 -21.57 -17.11
N ALA A 29 6.38 -20.49 -17.16
CA ALA A 29 6.26 -19.40 -16.19
C ALA A 29 4.91 -18.67 -16.34
N PHE A 30 4.19 -18.46 -15.24
CA PHE A 30 2.99 -17.63 -15.22
C PHE A 30 3.36 -16.18 -15.56
N VAL A 31 2.89 -15.68 -16.70
CA VAL A 31 3.09 -14.27 -17.09
C VAL A 31 1.83 -13.51 -16.72
N TRP A 32 1.89 -12.78 -15.60
CA TRP A 32 0.86 -11.81 -15.23
C TRP A 32 1.12 -10.48 -15.95
N PRO A 33 0.07 -9.68 -16.26
CA PRO A 33 0.27 -8.31 -16.72
C PRO A 33 1.16 -7.52 -15.76
N PRO A 34 1.84 -6.45 -16.18
CA PRO A 34 2.54 -5.57 -15.24
C PRO A 34 1.58 -5.09 -14.14
N LEU A 35 2.00 -5.13 -12.87
CA LEU A 35 1.14 -4.82 -11.72
C LEU A 35 0.45 -3.46 -11.88
N HIS A 36 1.19 -2.49 -12.40
CA HIS A 36 0.72 -1.14 -12.63
C HIS A 36 -0.48 -1.04 -13.57
N THR A 37 -0.76 -2.06 -14.40
CA THR A 37 -1.92 -2.09 -15.32
C THR A 37 -3.19 -2.68 -14.70
N VAL A 38 -3.07 -3.37 -13.56
CA VAL A 38 -4.17 -4.13 -12.95
C VAL A 38 -4.52 -3.70 -11.54
N LEU A 39 -3.56 -3.10 -10.80
CA LEU A 39 -3.78 -2.67 -9.43
C LEU A 39 -4.69 -1.42 -9.37
N PRO A 40 -5.80 -1.44 -8.62
CA PRO A 40 -6.63 -0.26 -8.42
C PRO A 40 -5.88 0.86 -7.68
N PRO A 41 -6.16 2.14 -7.99
CA PRO A 41 -5.47 3.30 -7.38
C PRO A 41 -5.84 3.53 -5.90
N LEU A 42 -6.96 2.98 -5.43
CA LEU A 42 -7.39 3.03 -4.04
C LEU A 42 -7.60 1.62 -3.51
N ILE A 43 -6.94 1.31 -2.41
CA ILE A 43 -6.96 0.01 -1.74
C ILE A 43 -7.52 0.19 -0.33
N LEU A 44 -8.46 -0.67 0.07
CA LEU A 44 -8.93 -0.72 1.45
C LEU A 44 -7.95 -1.53 2.31
N GLY A 45 -7.22 -0.86 3.20
CA GLY A 45 -6.36 -1.49 4.19
C GLY A 45 -7.14 -1.93 5.43
N THR A 46 -6.89 -3.15 5.89
CA THR A 46 -7.58 -3.74 7.04
C THR A 46 -6.70 -3.82 8.29
N ALA A 47 -5.65 -2.99 8.37
CA ALA A 47 -4.87 -2.83 9.60
C ALA A 47 -5.73 -2.41 10.80
N THR A 48 -6.85 -1.72 10.54
CA THR A 48 -7.87 -1.33 11.53
C THR A 48 -8.72 -2.50 12.03
N PHE A 49 -8.70 -3.65 11.37
CA PHE A 49 -9.45 -4.86 11.77
C PHE A 49 -8.67 -5.63 12.86
N ASN A 50 -8.16 -4.88 13.83
CA ASN A 50 -7.16 -5.28 14.81
C ASN A 50 -7.40 -4.52 16.13
N THR A 51 -7.06 -5.17 17.24
CA THR A 51 -7.10 -4.60 18.59
C THR A 51 -6.17 -3.39 18.81
N GLN A 52 -5.23 -3.14 17.89
CA GLN A 52 -4.43 -1.92 17.87
C GLN A 52 -5.25 -0.66 17.57
N TYR A 53 -6.32 -0.77 16.78
CA TYR A 53 -7.10 0.40 16.34
C TYR A 53 -8.49 0.44 16.97
N VAL A 54 -9.11 -0.73 17.18
CA VAL A 54 -10.45 -0.86 17.76
C VAL A 54 -10.40 -1.74 19.00
N ALA A 55 -11.30 -1.54 19.97
CA ALA A 55 -11.28 -2.33 21.21
C ALA A 55 -11.58 -3.81 20.97
N ASP A 56 -12.58 -4.10 20.12
CA ASP A 56 -12.95 -5.44 19.70
C ASP A 56 -13.24 -5.45 18.18
N PRO A 57 -12.33 -5.98 17.36
CA PRO A 57 -12.53 -6.05 15.91
C PRO A 57 -13.63 -7.04 15.50
N LEU A 58 -14.04 -7.98 16.36
CA LEU A 58 -15.17 -8.88 16.07
C LEU A 58 -16.52 -8.16 16.22
N ALA A 59 -16.61 -7.15 17.07
CA ALA A 59 -17.80 -6.33 17.29
C ALA A 59 -17.93 -5.15 16.29
N MET A 60 -16.84 -4.79 15.61
CA MET A 60 -16.83 -3.80 14.53
C MET A 60 -17.62 -4.34 13.32
N PRO A 61 -18.33 -3.48 12.55
CA PRO A 61 -19.11 -3.91 11.38
C PRO A 61 -18.21 -4.24 10.16
N TYR A 62 -17.21 -5.10 10.32
CA TYR A 62 -16.20 -5.40 9.30
C TYR A 62 -16.80 -5.99 8.01
N ARG A 63 -17.85 -6.81 8.12
CA ARG A 63 -18.55 -7.38 6.94
C ARG A 63 -19.23 -6.27 6.15
N ASP A 64 -19.95 -5.39 6.82
CA ASP A 64 -20.69 -4.30 6.20
C ASP A 64 -19.72 -3.26 5.59
N ILE A 65 -18.59 -2.99 6.25
CA ILE A 65 -17.52 -2.14 5.68
C ILE A 65 -17.00 -2.73 4.37
N VAL A 66 -16.68 -4.02 4.33
CA VAL A 66 -16.17 -4.68 3.11
C VAL A 66 -17.23 -4.70 2.01
N ALA A 67 -18.48 -5.08 2.33
CA ALA A 67 -19.59 -5.07 1.37
C ALA A 67 -19.81 -3.66 0.81
N ARG A 68 -19.87 -2.65 1.67
CA ARG A 68 -20.03 -1.26 1.26
C ARG A 68 -18.85 -0.76 0.42
N ALA A 69 -17.63 -1.16 0.73
CA ALA A 69 -16.46 -0.80 -0.07
C ALA A 69 -16.57 -1.33 -1.50
N VAL A 70 -17.01 -2.58 -1.65
CA VAL A 70 -17.28 -3.19 -2.96
C VAL A 70 -18.37 -2.44 -3.71
N GLU A 71 -19.48 -2.09 -3.06
CA GLU A 71 -20.57 -1.29 -3.65
C GLU A 71 -20.06 0.07 -4.17
N LEU A 72 -19.16 0.70 -3.41
CA LEU A 72 -18.57 2.00 -3.76
C LEU A 72 -17.44 1.91 -4.80
N GLY A 73 -17.11 0.71 -5.28
CA GLY A 73 -16.15 0.49 -6.36
C GLY A 73 -14.73 0.12 -5.92
N VAL A 74 -14.49 -0.15 -4.63
CA VAL A 74 -13.20 -0.68 -4.16
C VAL A 74 -13.00 -2.09 -4.72
N ARG A 75 -11.83 -2.34 -5.32
CA ARG A 75 -11.49 -3.62 -5.94
C ARG A 75 -10.16 -4.21 -5.44
N ALA A 76 -9.56 -3.63 -4.40
CA ALA A 76 -8.35 -4.16 -3.79
C ALA A 76 -8.38 -4.01 -2.26
N PHE A 77 -7.88 -5.03 -1.57
CA PHE A 77 -7.84 -5.09 -0.11
C PHE A 77 -6.44 -5.47 0.37
N ASP A 78 -5.92 -4.74 1.35
CA ASP A 78 -4.61 -4.96 1.96
C ASP A 78 -4.74 -5.42 3.42
N THR A 79 -4.12 -6.54 3.77
CA THR A 79 -4.14 -7.14 5.11
C THR A 79 -2.75 -7.63 5.53
N SER A 80 -2.63 -8.32 6.66
CA SER A 80 -1.40 -8.97 7.10
C SER A 80 -1.68 -10.01 8.19
N PRO A 81 -0.90 -11.12 8.26
CA PRO A 81 -0.92 -12.04 9.39
C PRO A 81 -0.58 -11.38 10.74
N TYR A 82 0.15 -10.26 10.71
CA TYR A 82 0.48 -9.48 11.91
C TYR A 82 -0.72 -8.67 12.45
N TYR A 83 -1.72 -8.36 11.60
CA TYR A 83 -2.84 -7.49 11.97
C TYR A 83 -3.92 -8.23 12.78
N GLY A 84 -3.54 -8.89 13.88
CA GLY A 84 -4.47 -9.62 14.74
C GLY A 84 -5.38 -10.58 13.93
N PRO A 85 -6.72 -10.50 14.07
CA PRO A 85 -7.65 -11.37 13.33
C PRO A 85 -7.98 -10.89 11.90
N SER A 86 -7.31 -9.84 11.40
CA SER A 86 -7.69 -9.15 10.15
C SER A 86 -7.83 -10.06 8.93
N GLU A 87 -6.90 -11.00 8.70
CA GLU A 87 -7.01 -11.94 7.57
C GLU A 87 -8.27 -12.81 7.65
N THR A 88 -8.60 -13.31 8.85
CA THR A 88 -9.80 -14.12 9.06
C THR A 88 -11.07 -13.30 8.92
N LEU A 89 -11.07 -12.05 9.39
CA LEU A 89 -12.22 -11.15 9.26
C LEU A 89 -12.47 -10.76 7.81
N LEU A 90 -11.41 -10.36 7.09
CA LEU A 90 -11.48 -10.03 5.67
C LEU A 90 -11.87 -11.25 4.84
N GLY A 91 -11.25 -12.41 5.08
CA GLY A 91 -11.57 -13.66 4.40
C GLY A 91 -13.04 -14.04 4.55
N SER A 92 -13.57 -13.98 5.77
CA SER A 92 -14.97 -14.26 6.07
C SER A 92 -15.95 -13.26 5.44
N ALA A 93 -15.56 -11.98 5.34
CA ALA A 93 -16.37 -10.95 4.68
C ALA A 93 -16.42 -11.16 3.16
N LEU A 94 -15.27 -11.40 2.52
CA LEU A 94 -15.20 -11.64 1.08
C LEU A 94 -15.83 -12.97 0.69
N ASP A 95 -15.67 -14.02 1.50
CA ASP A 95 -16.31 -15.31 1.28
C ASP A 95 -17.83 -15.18 1.25
N ALA A 96 -18.42 -14.33 2.11
CA ALA A 96 -19.86 -14.06 2.06
C ALA A 96 -20.31 -13.33 0.78
N LEU A 97 -19.43 -12.56 0.13
CA LEU A 97 -19.71 -11.92 -1.17
C LEU A 97 -19.49 -12.87 -2.35
N MET A 98 -18.53 -13.81 -2.23
CA MET A 98 -18.26 -14.83 -3.24
C MET A 98 -19.25 -16.00 -3.16
N ASN A 99 -19.80 -16.28 -1.98
CA ASN A 99 -20.73 -17.36 -1.69
C ASN A 99 -21.97 -16.84 -0.94
N PRO A 100 -22.73 -15.89 -1.52
CA PRO A 100 -23.85 -15.28 -0.81
C PRO A 100 -25.01 -16.27 -0.67
N ALA A 101 -25.64 -16.26 0.51
CA ALA A 101 -26.85 -17.04 0.77
C ALA A 101 -28.11 -16.22 0.47
N PRO A 102 -29.16 -16.81 -0.13
CA PRO A 102 -30.45 -16.15 -0.30
C PRO A 102 -31.02 -15.62 1.01
N SER A 103 -31.64 -14.44 0.96
CA SER A 103 -32.33 -13.81 2.08
C SER A 103 -33.72 -13.32 1.68
N ALA A 104 -34.52 -12.87 2.65
CA ALA A 104 -35.82 -12.26 2.36
C ALA A 104 -35.71 -10.95 1.57
N ALA A 105 -34.59 -10.21 1.74
CA ALA A 105 -34.34 -8.95 1.05
C ALA A 105 -33.74 -9.16 -0.35
N ASP A 106 -32.97 -10.25 -0.54
CA ASP A 106 -32.39 -10.66 -1.81
C ASP A 106 -32.50 -12.18 -1.97
N PRO A 107 -33.56 -12.67 -2.63
CA PRO A 107 -33.79 -14.11 -2.79
C PRO A 107 -32.87 -14.78 -3.83
N ALA A 108 -32.12 -14.01 -4.62
CA ALA A 108 -31.25 -14.53 -5.68
C ALA A 108 -29.95 -13.72 -5.77
N PRO A 109 -29.11 -13.73 -4.72
CA PRO A 109 -27.91 -12.90 -4.68
C PRO A 109 -26.89 -13.36 -5.72
N VAL A 110 -26.18 -12.41 -6.31
CA VAL A 110 -25.14 -12.68 -7.30
C VAL A 110 -23.80 -12.86 -6.61
N ALA A 111 -23.23 -14.05 -6.74
CA ALA A 111 -21.88 -14.36 -6.30
C ALA A 111 -20.84 -13.53 -7.07
N LEU A 112 -19.91 -12.89 -6.33
CA LEU A 112 -18.78 -12.20 -6.95
C LEU A 112 -17.65 -13.18 -7.25
N PRO A 113 -17.09 -13.19 -8.48
CA PRO A 113 -15.89 -13.94 -8.78
C PRO A 113 -14.68 -13.50 -7.94
N ARG A 114 -13.83 -14.44 -7.51
CA ARG A 114 -12.55 -14.11 -6.84
C ARG A 114 -11.67 -13.18 -7.69
N SER A 115 -11.77 -13.26 -9.02
CA SER A 115 -11.04 -12.40 -9.96
C SER A 115 -11.48 -10.94 -9.95
N ASP A 116 -12.62 -10.61 -9.34
CA ASP A 116 -13.11 -9.22 -9.27
C ASP A 116 -12.34 -8.37 -8.26
N PHE A 117 -11.53 -8.99 -7.40
CA PHE A 117 -10.77 -8.29 -6.37
C PHE A 117 -9.29 -8.65 -6.42
N MET A 118 -8.44 -7.72 -6.00
CA MET A 118 -7.06 -8.00 -5.68
C MET A 118 -6.87 -8.11 -4.16
N LEU A 119 -6.24 -9.20 -3.71
CA LEU A 119 -5.88 -9.38 -2.31
C LEU A 119 -4.38 -9.22 -2.12
N VAL A 120 -4.04 -8.26 -1.26
CA VAL A 120 -2.69 -7.94 -0.85
C VAL A 120 -2.52 -8.41 0.58
N THR A 121 -1.50 -9.23 0.85
CA THR A 121 -1.11 -9.62 2.21
C THR A 121 0.38 -9.43 2.40
N LYS A 122 0.90 -9.83 3.57
CA LYS A 122 2.30 -9.65 3.93
C LYS A 122 2.85 -10.90 4.62
N ALA A 123 4.16 -11.03 4.69
CA ALA A 123 4.84 -12.11 5.38
C ALA A 123 6.10 -11.61 6.10
N GLY A 124 6.60 -12.40 7.05
CA GLY A 124 7.86 -12.14 7.77
C GLY A 124 7.65 -11.61 9.19
N ARG A 125 6.83 -10.58 9.38
CA ARG A 125 6.47 -10.08 10.72
C ARG A 125 5.39 -10.96 11.37
N ILE A 126 5.59 -11.33 12.64
CA ILE A 126 4.75 -12.29 13.36
C ILE A 126 3.96 -11.60 14.45
N VAL A 127 4.69 -10.97 15.37
CA VAL A 127 4.16 -10.10 16.42
C VAL A 127 5.03 -8.84 16.46
N MET A 128 4.92 -8.04 17.53
CA MET A 128 5.53 -6.72 17.60
C MET A 128 7.05 -6.75 17.40
N ASP A 129 7.71 -7.73 18.01
CA ASP A 129 9.17 -7.87 18.15
C ASP A 129 9.73 -9.20 17.61
N GLU A 130 8.88 -10.10 17.09
CA GLU A 130 9.30 -11.34 16.44
C GLU A 130 9.13 -11.30 14.92
N PHE A 131 10.23 -11.62 14.23
CA PHE A 131 10.31 -11.67 12.77
C PHE A 131 10.96 -12.98 12.32
N ASP A 132 10.45 -13.59 11.26
CA ASP A 132 11.08 -14.73 10.61
C ASP A 132 10.96 -14.65 9.10
N TYR A 133 12.09 -14.36 8.46
CA TYR A 133 12.22 -14.20 7.02
C TYR A 133 12.85 -15.42 6.35
N SER A 134 13.01 -16.52 7.10
CA SER A 134 13.50 -17.77 6.52
C SER A 134 12.51 -18.28 5.46
N PRO A 135 13.00 -18.94 4.38
CA PRO A 135 12.13 -19.49 3.33
C PRO A 135 11.01 -20.39 3.88
N ALA A 136 11.32 -21.25 4.86
CA ALA A 136 10.33 -22.14 5.47
C ALA A 136 9.18 -21.37 6.13
N TRP A 137 9.48 -20.32 6.90
CA TRP A 137 8.45 -19.50 7.53
C TRP A 137 7.66 -18.67 6.53
N ILE A 138 8.32 -18.07 5.54
CA ILE A 138 7.65 -17.30 4.48
C ILE A 138 6.64 -18.17 3.74
N ARG A 139 7.04 -19.38 3.33
CA ARG A 139 6.14 -20.38 2.74
C ARG A 139 4.94 -20.67 3.64
N TYR A 140 5.19 -21.04 4.89
CA TYR A 140 4.11 -21.34 5.84
C TYR A 140 3.17 -20.15 6.04
N SER A 141 3.72 -18.95 6.22
CA SER A 141 2.94 -17.73 6.44
C SER A 141 1.99 -17.47 5.28
N VAL A 142 2.47 -17.52 4.03
CA VAL A 142 1.63 -17.31 2.84
C VAL A 142 0.55 -18.38 2.73
N LEU A 143 0.90 -19.66 2.90
CA LEU A 143 -0.08 -20.75 2.79
C LEU A 143 -1.15 -20.70 3.89
N ARG A 144 -0.79 -20.25 5.09
CA ARG A 144 -1.75 -19.97 6.17
C ARG A 144 -2.65 -18.79 5.83
N SER A 145 -2.12 -17.73 5.21
CA SER A 145 -2.93 -16.60 4.75
C SER A 145 -3.99 -17.03 3.73
N LEU A 146 -3.65 -17.93 2.79
CA LEU A 146 -4.62 -18.48 1.83
C LEU A 146 -5.81 -19.14 2.53
N GLN A 147 -5.54 -19.94 3.57
CA GLN A 147 -6.58 -20.59 4.37
C GLN A 147 -7.43 -19.58 5.14
N ARG A 148 -6.84 -18.53 5.72
CA ARG A 148 -7.59 -17.51 6.49
C ARG A 148 -8.42 -16.59 5.59
N LEU A 149 -7.93 -16.31 4.39
CA LEU A 149 -8.57 -15.47 3.39
C LEU A 149 -9.58 -16.23 2.51
N HIS A 150 -9.74 -17.53 2.74
CA HIS A 150 -10.63 -18.42 1.97
C HIS A 150 -10.35 -18.33 0.45
N THR A 151 -9.07 -18.33 0.06
CA THR A 151 -8.69 -18.06 -1.33
C THR A 151 -7.57 -18.96 -1.84
N PRO A 152 -7.59 -19.37 -3.12
CA PRO A 152 -6.53 -20.21 -3.68
C PRO A 152 -5.23 -19.45 -4.00
N TYR A 153 -5.27 -18.12 -4.08
CA TYR A 153 -4.10 -17.28 -4.37
C TYR A 153 -4.24 -15.88 -3.77
N VAL A 154 -3.11 -15.22 -3.57
CA VAL A 154 -3.01 -13.79 -3.26
C VAL A 154 -2.36 -13.07 -4.42
N ASP A 155 -2.82 -11.85 -4.69
CA ASP A 155 -2.36 -11.08 -5.84
C ASP A 155 -0.99 -10.48 -5.55
N LEU A 156 -0.78 -9.85 -4.38
CA LEU A 156 0.50 -9.26 -4.00
C LEU A 156 0.88 -9.66 -2.58
N VAL A 157 2.14 -10.04 -2.38
CA VAL A 157 2.71 -10.28 -1.05
C VAL A 157 3.87 -9.35 -0.79
N TYR A 158 3.79 -8.58 0.30
CA TYR A 158 4.91 -7.81 0.81
C TYR A 158 5.72 -8.58 1.86
N CYS A 159 7.05 -8.51 1.80
CA CYS A 159 7.86 -8.69 3.01
C CYS A 159 7.58 -7.50 3.96
N HIS A 160 7.10 -7.79 5.18
CA HIS A 160 6.52 -6.78 6.09
C HIS A 160 7.55 -6.19 7.06
N ASP A 161 7.67 -4.87 7.06
CA ASP A 161 8.54 -4.08 7.95
C ASP A 161 9.99 -4.55 7.85
N VAL A 162 10.50 -4.45 6.62
CA VAL A 162 11.82 -4.95 6.22
C VAL A 162 12.98 -4.30 6.97
N GLU A 163 12.78 -3.13 7.58
CA GLU A 163 13.79 -2.45 8.38
C GLU A 163 14.16 -3.19 9.68
N PHE A 164 13.36 -4.17 10.11
CA PHE A 164 13.58 -4.94 11.34
C PHE A 164 14.50 -6.16 11.15
N VAL A 165 14.94 -6.43 9.92
CA VAL A 165 15.77 -7.59 9.57
C VAL A 165 16.93 -7.18 8.66
N SER A 166 17.90 -8.08 8.48
CA SER A 166 19.03 -7.82 7.59
C SER A 166 18.63 -7.84 6.10
N PRO A 167 19.33 -7.11 5.22
CA PRO A 167 19.10 -7.19 3.77
C PRO A 167 19.19 -8.62 3.21
N ALA A 168 20.07 -9.46 3.78
CA ALA A 168 20.20 -10.86 3.40
C ALA A 168 18.94 -11.69 3.73
N GLU A 169 18.29 -11.43 4.86
CA GLU A 169 17.01 -12.03 5.22
C GLU A 169 15.88 -11.58 4.29
N VAL A 170 15.82 -10.29 3.95
CA VAL A 170 14.87 -9.76 2.96
C VAL A 170 15.04 -10.46 1.61
N LEU A 171 16.28 -10.59 1.14
CA LEU A 171 16.59 -11.24 -0.13
C LEU A 171 16.20 -12.73 -0.15
N ALA A 172 16.41 -13.44 0.96
CA ALA A 172 15.97 -14.83 1.10
C ALA A 172 14.44 -14.96 1.06
N ALA A 173 13.71 -14.07 1.74
CA ALA A 173 12.26 -14.05 1.73
C ALA A 173 11.69 -13.72 0.34
N VAL A 174 12.23 -12.71 -0.34
CA VAL A 174 11.82 -12.35 -1.71
C VAL A 174 12.02 -13.51 -2.68
N ARG A 175 13.15 -14.23 -2.60
CA ARG A 175 13.40 -15.43 -3.41
C ARG A 175 12.37 -16.52 -3.16
N GLU A 176 11.98 -16.75 -1.91
CA GLU A 176 10.93 -17.73 -1.61
C GLU A 176 9.55 -17.29 -2.11
N LEU A 177 9.19 -16.00 -1.96
CA LEU A 177 7.93 -15.49 -2.52
C LEU A 177 7.87 -15.64 -4.04
N ARG A 178 8.98 -15.39 -4.75
CA ARG A 178 9.08 -15.64 -6.19
C ARG A 178 8.99 -17.13 -6.52
N ARG A 179 9.58 -18.00 -5.70
CA ARG A 179 9.40 -19.46 -5.84
C ARG A 179 7.93 -19.87 -5.71
N LEU A 180 7.19 -19.30 -4.76
CA LEU A 180 5.74 -19.53 -4.61
C LEU A 180 4.93 -19.00 -5.80
N ARG A 181 5.35 -17.89 -6.41
CA ARG A 181 4.77 -17.37 -7.64
C ARG A 181 5.04 -18.30 -8.83
N ASP A 182 6.29 -18.68 -9.03
CA ASP A 182 6.75 -19.35 -10.25
C ASP A 182 6.44 -20.85 -10.25
N GLU A 183 6.57 -21.53 -9.11
CA GLU A 183 6.37 -22.99 -9.00
C GLU A 183 4.97 -23.35 -8.50
N ASP A 184 4.48 -22.66 -7.46
CA ASP A 184 3.21 -23.01 -6.83
C ASP A 184 2.04 -22.24 -7.47
N GLY A 185 2.26 -21.06 -8.06
CA GLY A 185 1.22 -20.23 -8.69
C GLY A 185 0.21 -19.63 -7.70
N VAL A 186 0.57 -19.52 -6.42
CA VAL A 186 -0.32 -19.02 -5.35
C VAL A 186 -0.07 -17.55 -4.97
N VAL A 187 1.00 -16.97 -5.51
CA VAL A 187 1.35 -15.54 -5.42
C VAL A 187 1.47 -15.01 -6.83
N ARG A 188 1.01 -13.78 -7.12
CA ARG A 188 1.18 -13.18 -8.46
C ARG A 188 2.32 -12.16 -8.50
N TYR A 189 2.38 -11.28 -7.51
CA TYR A 189 3.34 -10.19 -7.41
C TYR A 189 4.05 -10.19 -6.04
N VAL A 190 5.29 -9.68 -6.01
CA VAL A 190 6.17 -9.67 -4.84
C VAL A 190 6.70 -8.26 -4.58
N GLY A 191 6.57 -7.80 -3.34
CA GLY A 191 7.05 -6.48 -2.93
C GLY A 191 7.69 -6.46 -1.54
N ILE A 192 8.08 -5.27 -1.10
CA ILE A 192 8.47 -5.00 0.29
C ILE A 192 7.64 -3.84 0.87
N SER A 193 7.43 -3.84 2.18
CA SER A 193 6.84 -2.71 2.90
C SER A 193 7.64 -2.33 4.14
N GLY A 194 7.61 -1.07 4.53
CA GLY A 194 8.32 -0.59 5.72
C GLY A 194 8.18 0.89 5.98
N PHE A 195 8.79 1.37 7.05
CA PHE A 195 8.73 2.78 7.45
C PHE A 195 9.82 3.62 6.77
N PRO A 196 11.13 3.41 6.98
CA PRO A 196 12.12 4.37 6.52
C PRO A 196 12.29 4.30 5.00
N VAL A 197 11.92 5.38 4.32
CA VAL A 197 11.95 5.47 2.84
C VAL A 197 13.32 5.13 2.25
N ASP A 198 14.41 5.54 2.92
CA ASP A 198 15.77 5.27 2.44
C ASP A 198 16.11 3.77 2.48
N VAL A 199 15.68 3.07 3.53
CA VAL A 199 15.87 1.61 3.66
C VAL A 199 15.11 0.88 2.56
N LEU A 200 13.89 1.31 2.25
CA LEU A 200 13.11 0.75 1.15
C LEU A 200 13.81 0.95 -0.21
N CYS A 201 14.36 2.14 -0.46
CA CYS A 201 15.10 2.43 -1.67
C CYS A 201 16.36 1.54 -1.81
N ASP A 202 17.15 1.43 -0.73
CA ASP A 202 18.39 0.63 -0.73
C ASP A 202 18.09 -0.87 -0.91
N LEU A 203 17.04 -1.37 -0.27
CA LEU A 203 16.61 -2.76 -0.42
C LEU A 203 16.06 -3.04 -1.83
N ALA A 204 15.28 -2.13 -2.42
CA ALA A 204 14.81 -2.29 -3.80
C ALA A 204 15.99 -2.40 -4.78
N ALA A 205 16.99 -1.53 -4.65
CA ALA A 205 18.20 -1.58 -5.46
C ALA A 205 19.00 -2.88 -5.23
N THR A 206 19.14 -3.30 -3.97
CA THR A 206 19.80 -4.55 -3.59
C THR A 206 19.10 -5.77 -4.20
N VAL A 207 17.77 -5.84 -4.13
CA VAL A 207 16.99 -6.93 -4.74
C VAL A 207 17.22 -7.00 -6.24
N LEU A 208 17.15 -5.87 -6.95
CA LEU A 208 17.44 -5.85 -8.38
C LEU A 208 18.86 -6.35 -8.67
N ALA A 209 19.86 -5.83 -7.97
CA ALA A 209 21.26 -6.18 -8.19
C ALA A 209 21.56 -7.67 -7.93
N GLU A 210 20.99 -8.23 -6.86
CA GLU A 210 21.27 -9.59 -6.38
C GLU A 210 20.40 -10.68 -7.02
N THR A 211 19.32 -10.29 -7.70
CA THR A 211 18.39 -11.26 -8.32
C THR A 211 18.20 -11.06 -9.82
N GLY A 212 18.57 -9.90 -10.37
CA GLY A 212 18.32 -9.53 -11.76
C GLY A 212 16.86 -9.21 -12.09
N GLU A 213 15.97 -9.22 -11.09
CA GLU A 213 14.54 -8.95 -11.25
C GLU A 213 14.12 -7.87 -10.24
N PRO A 214 13.45 -6.77 -10.68
CA PRO A 214 12.97 -5.74 -9.77
C PRO A 214 11.80 -6.25 -8.91
N LEU A 215 11.49 -5.53 -7.84
CA LEU A 215 10.26 -5.76 -7.07
C LEU A 215 9.05 -5.27 -7.88
N ASP A 216 7.92 -5.96 -7.78
CA ASP A 216 6.68 -5.53 -8.43
C ASP A 216 6.08 -4.30 -7.75
N ALA A 217 6.26 -4.17 -6.43
CA ALA A 217 5.78 -3.03 -5.66
C ALA A 217 6.60 -2.72 -4.40
N VAL A 218 6.54 -1.45 -3.98
CA VAL A 218 7.01 -1.01 -2.66
C VAL A 218 5.87 -0.27 -1.95
N LEU A 219 5.61 -0.58 -0.68
CA LEU A 219 4.66 0.15 0.15
C LEU A 219 5.40 0.91 1.26
N SER A 220 5.26 2.24 1.24
CA SER A 220 5.76 3.12 2.28
C SER A 220 4.59 3.65 3.10
N TYR A 221 4.62 3.47 4.42
CA TYR A 221 3.59 4.01 5.31
C TYR A 221 4.08 5.25 6.07
N GLY A 222 3.18 6.22 6.24
CA GLY A 222 3.41 7.42 7.07
C GLY A 222 4.32 8.50 6.49
N HIS A 223 4.88 8.31 5.29
CA HIS A 223 5.84 9.25 4.67
C HIS A 223 5.28 10.06 3.49
N PHE A 224 3.97 9.99 3.27
CA PHE A 224 3.24 10.94 2.43
C PHE A 224 1.91 11.28 3.10
N THR A 225 2.01 12.16 4.08
CA THR A 225 0.94 12.73 4.91
C THR A 225 1.15 14.26 4.99
N ILE A 226 0.18 15.01 5.52
CA ILE A 226 0.39 16.45 5.78
C ILE A 226 1.63 16.68 6.66
N GLN A 227 1.89 15.80 7.62
CA GLN A 227 3.01 15.93 8.56
C GLN A 227 4.35 15.50 7.97
N ASN A 228 4.38 14.54 7.05
CA ASN A 228 5.62 14.03 6.47
C ASN A 228 5.46 13.77 4.98
N ARG A 229 6.27 14.47 4.19
CA ARG A 229 6.18 14.51 2.72
C ARG A 229 7.35 13.80 2.03
N LYS A 230 8.23 13.14 2.80
CA LYS A 230 9.52 12.61 2.35
C LYS A 230 9.42 11.75 1.10
N LEU A 231 8.41 10.88 1.02
CA LEU A 231 8.24 9.95 -0.10
C LEU A 231 8.07 10.67 -1.45
N GLY A 232 7.40 11.82 -1.46
CA GLY A 232 7.08 12.56 -2.68
C GLY A 232 7.99 13.75 -2.96
N LEU A 233 9.05 13.96 -2.16
CA LEU A 233 10.02 15.01 -2.44
C LEU A 233 10.83 14.69 -3.71
N PRO A 234 11.17 15.70 -4.53
CA PRO A 234 10.79 17.11 -4.41
C PRO A 234 9.45 17.46 -5.11
N TRP A 235 8.80 16.50 -5.80
CA TRP A 235 7.59 16.74 -6.62
C TRP A 235 6.40 17.37 -5.87
N VAL A 236 6.31 17.13 -4.57
CA VAL A 236 5.29 17.72 -3.69
C VAL A 236 5.54 19.20 -3.38
N ASP A 237 6.80 19.66 -3.44
CA ASP A 237 7.19 21.06 -3.16
C ASP A 237 7.32 21.92 -4.42
N ASP A 238 7.87 21.36 -5.49
CA ASP A 238 8.14 22.09 -6.72
C ASP A 238 7.72 21.27 -7.94
N GLN A 239 6.70 21.75 -8.64
CA GLN A 239 6.17 21.12 -9.85
C GLN A 239 7.14 21.25 -11.04
N SER A 240 8.02 22.25 -11.04
CA SER A 240 9.08 22.43 -12.04
C SER A 240 10.30 21.56 -11.77
N ALA A 241 10.45 21.02 -10.55
CA ALA A 241 11.55 20.15 -10.18
C ALA A 241 11.52 18.78 -10.87
N ALA A 242 10.48 18.44 -11.63
CA ALA A 242 10.37 17.15 -12.33
C ALA A 242 11.59 16.85 -13.24
N GLU A 243 12.16 17.85 -13.92
CA GLU A 243 13.33 17.66 -14.80
C GLU A 243 14.65 17.45 -14.03
N SER A 244 14.82 18.08 -12.86
CA SER A 244 16.01 17.92 -12.00
C SER A 244 15.88 16.69 -11.09
N ALA A 245 14.68 16.36 -10.63
CA ALA A 245 14.38 15.22 -9.76
C ALA A 245 14.50 13.88 -10.49
N ALA A 246 14.20 13.85 -11.79
CA ALA A 246 14.46 12.69 -12.65
C ALA A 246 15.96 12.34 -12.79
N ARG A 247 16.86 13.23 -12.32
CA ARG A 247 18.33 13.05 -12.35
C ARG A 247 18.97 12.99 -10.95
N GLY A 248 18.19 12.96 -9.87
CA GLY A 248 18.68 13.09 -8.49
C GLY A 248 18.46 11.86 -7.59
N ASP A 249 18.95 11.93 -6.34
CA ASP A 249 18.83 10.90 -5.30
C ASP A 249 17.47 10.88 -4.56
N SER A 250 16.41 11.39 -5.19
CA SER A 250 15.07 11.40 -4.56
C SER A 250 14.51 9.97 -4.44
N PRO A 251 13.58 9.72 -3.49
CA PRO A 251 13.02 8.39 -3.30
C PRO A 251 12.44 7.76 -4.57
N LEU A 252 11.59 8.50 -5.30
CA LEU A 252 10.95 7.97 -6.51
C LEU A 252 11.96 7.75 -7.65
N ALA A 253 13.01 8.58 -7.75
CA ALA A 253 14.08 8.35 -8.72
C ALA A 253 14.88 7.08 -8.39
N ARG A 254 15.17 6.85 -7.10
CA ARG A 254 15.84 5.62 -6.61
C ARG A 254 15.00 4.37 -6.84
N PHE A 255 13.68 4.42 -6.59
CA PHE A 255 12.77 3.30 -6.90
C PHE A 255 12.74 2.99 -8.39
N LYS A 256 12.64 4.01 -9.26
CA LYS A 256 12.72 3.83 -10.71
C LYS A 256 14.05 3.25 -11.17
N ALA A 257 15.16 3.72 -10.61
CA ALA A 257 16.48 3.17 -10.91
C ALA A 257 16.61 1.69 -10.49
N ALA A 258 15.89 1.30 -9.43
CA ALA A 258 15.72 -0.09 -9.00
C ALA A 258 14.67 -0.88 -9.80
N GLY A 259 14.09 -0.29 -10.86
CA GLY A 259 13.09 -0.92 -11.72
C GLY A 259 11.69 -1.04 -11.11
N VAL A 260 11.42 -0.37 -9.99
CA VAL A 260 10.11 -0.34 -9.34
C VAL A 260 9.27 0.81 -9.90
N ASP A 261 8.13 0.48 -10.51
CA ASP A 261 7.20 1.45 -11.08
C ASP A 261 5.86 1.55 -10.33
N VAL A 262 5.62 0.70 -9.33
CA VAL A 262 4.48 0.77 -8.41
C VAL A 262 4.97 1.05 -7.00
N VAL A 263 4.74 2.26 -6.51
CA VAL A 263 4.98 2.65 -5.12
C VAL A 263 3.66 3.08 -4.49
N LEU A 264 3.31 2.47 -3.36
CA LEU A 264 2.07 2.75 -2.63
C LEU A 264 2.36 3.62 -1.41
N ASN A 265 1.45 4.57 -1.18
CA ASN A 265 1.37 5.32 0.06
C ASN A 265 0.34 4.69 1.00
N ALA A 266 0.67 4.53 2.28
CA ALA A 266 -0.25 4.03 3.29
C ALA A 266 -0.21 4.89 4.56
N SER A 267 -1.22 4.73 5.42
CA SER A 267 -1.36 5.46 6.68
C SER A 267 -1.40 6.99 6.47
N ILE A 268 -2.22 7.44 5.52
CA ILE A 268 -2.33 8.87 5.13
C ILE A 268 -2.76 9.81 6.26
N LEU A 269 -3.39 9.27 7.30
CA LEU A 269 -3.76 9.97 8.53
C LEU A 269 -2.69 9.87 9.64
N GLY A 270 -1.47 9.43 9.32
CA GLY A 270 -0.42 9.19 10.31
C GLY A 270 -0.87 8.21 11.40
N MET A 271 -1.53 7.12 11.02
CA MET A 271 -2.07 6.11 11.96
C MET A 271 -3.02 6.68 13.03
N GLY A 272 -3.81 7.70 12.67
CA GLY A 272 -4.77 8.36 13.56
C GLY A 272 -4.27 9.69 14.15
N LEU A 273 -2.98 10.00 13.96
CA LEU A 273 -2.37 11.25 14.41
C LEU A 273 -3.01 12.50 13.79
N LEU A 274 -3.36 12.43 12.50
CA LEU A 274 -3.95 13.53 11.73
C LEU A 274 -5.49 13.46 11.71
N THR A 275 -6.09 13.32 12.89
CA THR A 275 -7.54 13.33 13.07
C THR A 275 -7.92 14.34 14.15
N SER A 276 -9.18 14.75 14.16
CA SER A 276 -9.74 15.63 15.20
C SER A 276 -9.53 15.04 16.60
N HIS A 277 -9.68 13.71 16.74
CA HIS A 277 -9.41 12.97 17.98
C HIS A 277 -7.91 12.82 18.27
N GLY A 278 -7.06 12.75 17.24
CA GLY A 278 -5.61 12.62 17.36
C GLY A 278 -5.18 11.42 18.23
N ILE A 279 -3.92 11.43 18.64
CA ILE A 279 -3.44 10.53 19.69
C ILE A 279 -3.45 11.31 21.01
N PRO A 280 -4.18 10.84 22.04
CA PRO A 280 -4.16 11.51 23.34
C PRO A 280 -2.74 11.67 23.91
N PRO A 281 -2.46 12.81 24.58
CA PRO A 281 -1.14 13.09 25.16
C PRO A 281 -0.81 12.17 26.34
N ASP A 282 -1.81 11.80 27.16
CA ASP A 282 -1.64 10.93 28.33
C ASP A 282 -2.29 9.57 28.13
N SER A 283 -1.54 8.49 28.36
CA SER A 283 -2.09 7.12 28.48
C SER A 283 -2.90 6.92 29.77
N ASP A 284 -2.71 7.79 30.77
CA ASP A 284 -3.25 7.69 32.13
C ASP A 284 -4.24 8.83 32.49
N ALA A 285 -4.79 9.54 31.50
CA ALA A 285 -5.76 10.61 31.76
C ALA A 285 -6.92 10.07 32.63
N PRO A 286 -7.29 10.75 33.74
CA PRO A 286 -8.33 10.27 34.63
C PRO A 286 -9.65 10.12 33.88
N LYS A 287 -10.27 8.95 34.04
CA LYS A 287 -11.65 8.70 33.58
C LYS A 287 -12.51 9.83 34.12
N THR A 288 -13.05 10.67 33.24
CA THR A 288 -13.96 11.73 33.64
C THR A 288 -15.14 11.09 34.36
N THR A 289 -15.37 11.50 35.60
CA THR A 289 -16.46 11.02 36.44
C THR A 289 -17.76 11.70 36.04
N GLU A 290 -18.26 11.47 34.82
CA GLU A 290 -19.65 11.72 34.46
C GLU A 290 -20.13 10.69 33.41
N GLY A 291 -20.56 9.52 33.89
CA GLY A 291 -21.66 8.75 33.30
C GLY A 291 -21.51 8.05 31.94
N GLN A 292 -20.48 8.33 31.13
CA GLN A 292 -20.17 7.56 29.92
C GLN A 292 -18.65 7.38 29.84
N GLY A 293 -18.18 6.23 30.33
CA GLY A 293 -16.75 5.93 30.35
C GLY A 293 -16.22 5.72 28.93
N GLU A 294 -15.67 6.76 28.31
CA GLU A 294 -14.82 6.59 27.13
C GLU A 294 -13.63 5.71 27.53
N SER A 295 -13.54 4.51 26.95
CA SER A 295 -12.35 3.69 27.12
C SER A 295 -11.17 4.40 26.45
N PRO A 296 -9.98 4.45 27.08
CA PRO A 296 -8.83 5.10 26.48
C PRO A 296 -8.54 4.49 25.10
N SER A 297 -8.39 5.35 24.09
CA SER A 297 -8.14 4.94 22.71
C SER A 297 -7.00 3.92 22.65
N PRO A 298 -7.16 2.76 21.98
CA PRO A 298 -6.11 1.76 21.85
C PRO A 298 -4.79 2.31 21.30
N LEU A 299 -4.86 3.40 20.52
CA LEU A 299 -3.72 4.04 19.87
C LEU A 299 -2.69 4.58 20.86
N THR A 300 -3.09 5.04 22.05
CA THR A 300 -2.15 5.61 23.05
C THR A 300 -1.11 4.60 23.52
N LYS A 301 -1.44 3.30 23.46
CA LYS A 301 -0.60 2.21 23.96
C LYS A 301 0.56 1.85 23.05
N TRP A 302 0.49 2.18 21.76
CA TRP A 302 1.46 1.71 20.78
C TRP A 302 1.94 2.79 19.80
N HIS A 303 1.22 3.89 19.63
CA HIS A 303 1.56 4.89 18.62
C HIS A 303 2.94 5.52 18.91
N PRO A 304 3.88 5.51 17.94
CA PRO A 304 5.29 5.88 18.18
C PRO A 304 5.54 7.40 18.28
N SER A 305 4.52 8.23 18.05
CA SER A 305 4.69 9.69 18.11
C SER A 305 5.05 10.18 19.52
N PRO A 306 6.05 11.07 19.65
CA PRO A 306 6.35 11.75 20.90
C PRO A 306 5.22 12.73 21.28
N LEU A 307 5.13 13.07 22.56
CA LEU A 307 4.10 13.95 23.12
C LEU A 307 3.97 15.28 22.35
N ASP A 308 5.10 15.96 22.13
CA ASP A 308 5.12 17.27 21.47
C ASP A 308 4.59 17.21 20.02
N LEU A 309 4.84 16.11 19.30
CA LEU A 309 4.25 15.89 17.99
C LEU A 309 2.73 15.71 18.08
N ARG A 310 2.22 14.99 19.10
CA ARG A 310 0.78 14.83 19.32
C ARG A 310 0.12 16.18 19.59
N LEU A 311 0.75 17.03 20.40
CA LEU A 311 0.28 18.37 20.70
C LEU A 311 0.29 19.27 19.44
N ALA A 312 1.33 19.20 18.62
CA ALA A 312 1.38 19.90 17.34
C ALA A 312 0.24 19.48 16.41
N CYS A 313 -0.03 18.18 16.28
CA CYS A 313 -1.15 17.68 15.48
C CYS A 313 -2.52 18.06 16.05
N LYS A 314 -2.65 18.21 17.37
CA LYS A 314 -3.86 18.76 18.00
C LYS A 314 -4.08 20.23 17.66
N GLU A 315 -3.03 21.02 17.54
CA GLU A 315 -3.13 22.39 17.04
C GLU A 315 -3.58 22.42 15.58
N LEU A 316 -3.13 21.48 14.74
CA LEU A 316 -3.63 21.37 13.36
C LEU A 316 -5.14 21.12 13.32
N ALA A 317 -5.67 20.29 14.23
CA ALA A 317 -7.10 20.05 14.32
C ALA A 317 -7.87 21.33 14.68
N ARG A 318 -7.34 22.12 15.62
CA ARG A 318 -7.93 23.43 15.98
C ARG A 318 -7.93 24.40 14.80
N LEU A 319 -6.85 24.44 14.02
CA LEU A 319 -6.74 25.29 12.82
C LEU A 319 -7.69 24.84 11.71
N ALA A 320 -7.84 23.54 11.48
CA ALA A 320 -8.81 23.00 10.53
C ALA A 320 -10.24 23.41 10.90
N VAL A 321 -10.62 23.29 12.17
CA VAL A 321 -11.93 23.72 12.68
C VAL A 321 -12.14 25.22 12.49
N ALA A 322 -11.11 26.05 12.77
CA ALA A 322 -11.18 27.49 12.53
C ALA A 322 -11.38 27.87 11.05
N ALA A 323 -10.96 26.98 10.13
CA ALA A 323 -11.17 27.11 8.69
C ALA A 323 -12.49 26.48 8.20
N GLY A 324 -13.33 25.95 9.11
CA GLY A 324 -14.58 25.28 8.77
C GLY A 324 -14.42 23.86 8.22
N GLU A 325 -13.30 23.19 8.52
CA GLU A 325 -12.97 21.85 8.04
C GLU A 325 -12.70 20.87 9.21
N ARG A 326 -12.67 19.56 8.92
CA ARG A 326 -12.17 18.51 9.82
C ARG A 326 -10.78 18.08 9.39
N LEU A 327 -9.85 17.91 10.34
CA LEU A 327 -8.45 17.60 10.02
C LEU A 327 -8.30 16.32 9.19
N GLU A 328 -9.02 15.26 9.55
CA GLU A 328 -8.96 14.00 8.83
C GLU A 328 -9.43 14.12 7.37
N LEU A 329 -10.45 14.94 7.08
CA LEU A 329 -10.92 15.14 5.71
C LEU A 329 -9.92 15.97 4.90
N VAL A 330 -9.33 17.00 5.52
CA VAL A 330 -8.23 17.79 4.92
C VAL A 330 -7.03 16.89 4.63
N ALA A 331 -6.66 16.00 5.55
CA ALA A 331 -5.56 15.06 5.42
C ALA A 331 -5.82 13.99 4.35
N ILE A 332 -7.01 13.39 4.33
CA ILE A 332 -7.42 12.44 3.28
C ILE A 332 -7.37 13.12 1.92
N ARG A 333 -8.03 14.28 1.79
CA ARG A 333 -8.10 15.01 0.52
C ARG A 333 -6.71 15.36 0.00
N TRP A 334 -5.88 15.99 0.85
CA TRP A 334 -4.54 16.40 0.47
C TRP A 334 -3.67 15.19 0.06
N ALA A 335 -3.66 14.12 0.87
CA ALA A 335 -2.79 12.98 0.62
C ALA A 335 -3.20 12.21 -0.65
N LEU A 336 -4.49 11.96 -0.86
CA LEU A 336 -4.98 11.27 -2.07
C LEU A 336 -4.69 12.08 -3.33
N GLU A 337 -4.96 13.38 -3.30
CA GLU A 337 -4.80 14.24 -4.46
C GLU A 337 -3.33 14.47 -4.82
N GLU A 338 -2.50 14.84 -3.84
CA GLU A 338 -1.09 15.12 -4.10
C GLU A 338 -0.33 13.83 -4.41
N TRP A 339 -0.69 12.68 -3.84
CA TRP A 339 -0.05 11.41 -4.19
C TRP A 339 -0.42 10.97 -5.61
N ALA A 340 -1.70 11.11 -5.99
CA ALA A 340 -2.14 10.83 -7.35
C ALA A 340 -1.35 11.70 -8.36
N ARG A 341 -1.21 13.00 -8.08
CA ARG A 341 -0.44 13.96 -8.90
C ARG A 341 1.05 13.64 -8.93
N VAL A 342 1.67 13.41 -7.77
CA VAL A 342 3.11 13.13 -7.65
C VAL A 342 3.46 11.83 -8.36
N GLY A 343 2.67 10.77 -8.17
CA GLY A 343 2.85 9.51 -8.90
C GLY A 343 2.75 9.70 -10.41
N ALA A 344 1.76 10.47 -10.89
CA ALA A 344 1.64 10.83 -12.30
C ALA A 344 2.89 11.54 -12.83
N ALA A 345 3.33 12.61 -12.15
CA ALA A 345 4.49 13.41 -12.54
C ALA A 345 5.79 12.62 -12.50
N ALA A 346 5.92 11.71 -11.53
CA ALA A 346 7.06 10.83 -11.40
C ALA A 346 6.95 9.59 -12.30
N ASN A 347 5.85 9.38 -13.04
CA ASN A 347 5.51 8.14 -13.75
C ASN A 347 5.76 6.88 -12.89
N ILE A 348 5.20 6.89 -11.68
CA ILE A 348 5.16 5.78 -10.72
C ILE A 348 3.73 5.66 -10.18
N GLY A 349 3.21 4.45 -10.12
CA GLY A 349 1.87 4.16 -9.62
C GLY A 349 1.12 3.24 -10.57
N VAL A 350 -0.18 3.45 -10.71
CA VAL A 350 -1.07 2.55 -11.46
C VAL A 350 -1.80 3.27 -12.59
N ASP A 351 -2.11 2.53 -13.65
CA ASP A 351 -2.86 3.03 -14.79
C ASP A 351 -4.35 3.09 -14.47
N VAL A 352 -4.94 4.24 -14.75
CA VAL A 352 -6.38 4.47 -14.63
C VAL A 352 -6.91 4.91 -15.97
N SER A 353 -7.94 4.21 -16.45
CA SER A 353 -8.60 4.53 -17.72
C SER A 353 -9.50 5.75 -17.57
N LEU A 354 -9.26 6.75 -18.42
CA LEU A 354 -10.13 7.92 -18.59
C LEU A 354 -11.27 7.57 -19.56
N ARG A 355 -12.48 8.10 -19.33
CA ARG A 355 -13.62 7.87 -20.24
C ARG A 355 -13.38 8.45 -21.65
N ASP A 356 -12.56 9.49 -21.76
CA ASP A 356 -12.36 10.26 -23.00
C ASP A 356 -10.92 10.26 -23.53
N SER A 357 -10.03 9.40 -23.00
CA SER A 357 -8.65 9.25 -23.49
C SER A 357 -8.42 7.88 -24.09
N SER A 358 -7.65 7.83 -25.17
CA SER A 358 -7.16 6.56 -25.75
C SER A 358 -5.99 5.95 -24.95
N ALA A 359 -5.40 6.70 -24.01
CA ALA A 359 -4.27 6.25 -23.20
C ALA A 359 -4.59 6.35 -21.69
N PRO A 360 -4.21 5.35 -20.88
CA PRO A 360 -4.38 5.40 -19.43
C PRO A 360 -3.50 6.49 -18.81
N GLN A 361 -3.96 7.05 -17.69
CA GLN A 361 -3.19 7.98 -16.88
C GLN A 361 -2.60 7.26 -15.66
N ARG A 362 -1.30 7.44 -15.43
CA ARG A 362 -0.60 6.95 -14.24
C ARG A 362 -1.00 7.79 -13.02
N LEU A 363 -1.40 7.17 -11.92
CA LEU A 363 -1.65 7.82 -10.63
C LEU A 363 -0.94 7.09 -9.49
N GLY A 364 -0.47 7.83 -8.49
CA GLY A 364 0.00 7.24 -7.23
C GLY A 364 -1.13 6.47 -6.53
N ALA A 365 -0.88 5.21 -6.17
CA ALA A 365 -1.85 4.36 -5.49
C ALA A 365 -1.77 4.49 -3.96
N THR A 366 -2.93 4.49 -3.29
CA THR A 366 -3.03 4.70 -1.84
C THR A 366 -3.76 3.57 -1.14
N VAL A 367 -3.26 3.16 0.03
CA VAL A 367 -3.93 2.26 0.97
C VAL A 367 -4.55 3.08 2.11
N CYS A 368 -5.88 2.98 2.26
CA CYS A 368 -6.64 3.69 3.30
C CYS A 368 -7.28 2.69 4.27
N GLY A 369 -7.08 2.91 5.58
CA GLY A 369 -7.74 2.12 6.62
C GLY A 369 -8.93 2.86 7.22
N VAL A 370 -9.99 2.12 7.51
CA VAL A 370 -11.22 2.63 8.14
C VAL A 370 -11.74 1.63 9.17
N SER A 371 -12.45 2.12 10.18
CA SER A 371 -13.03 1.33 11.27
C SER A 371 -14.55 1.47 11.36
N ALA A 372 -15.13 2.39 10.59
CA ALA A 372 -16.57 2.59 10.48
C ALA A 372 -17.01 2.80 9.02
N ILE A 373 -18.29 2.51 8.74
CA ILE A 373 -18.88 2.72 7.41
C ILE A 373 -18.87 4.21 7.02
N THR A 374 -19.13 5.10 7.98
CA THR A 374 -19.10 6.55 7.74
C THR A 374 -17.71 7.04 7.31
N GLU A 375 -16.64 6.54 7.95
CA GLU A 375 -15.26 6.85 7.57
C GLU A 375 -14.93 6.37 6.14
N LEU A 376 -15.45 5.18 5.76
CA LEU A 376 -15.34 4.66 4.41
C LEU A 376 -16.05 5.58 3.41
N GLU A 377 -17.30 5.94 3.67
CA GLU A 377 -18.09 6.79 2.76
C GLU A 377 -17.47 8.17 2.60
N GLU A 378 -17.00 8.79 3.68
CA GLU A 378 -16.26 10.06 3.66
C GLU A 378 -14.98 9.94 2.81
N THR A 379 -14.20 8.87 3.00
CA THR A 379 -12.98 8.62 2.22
C THR A 379 -13.29 8.44 0.73
N MET A 380 -14.35 7.70 0.41
CA MET A 380 -14.77 7.46 -0.97
C MET A 380 -15.29 8.74 -1.63
N LEU A 381 -15.99 9.61 -0.90
CA LEU A 381 -16.41 10.92 -1.41
C LEU A 381 -15.22 11.82 -1.71
N GLU A 382 -14.22 11.87 -0.84
CA GLU A 382 -12.97 12.60 -1.11
C GLU A 382 -12.26 12.05 -2.36
N TRP A 383 -12.15 10.72 -2.47
CA TRP A 383 -11.54 10.07 -3.63
C TRP A 383 -12.28 10.36 -4.94
N GLN A 384 -13.62 10.32 -4.93
CA GLN A 384 -14.43 10.69 -6.10
C GLN A 384 -14.19 12.15 -6.50
N GLY A 385 -14.05 13.06 -5.52
CA GLY A 385 -13.68 14.44 -5.76
C GLY A 385 -12.29 14.59 -6.39
N VAL A 386 -11.32 13.78 -5.97
CA VAL A 386 -9.97 13.77 -6.55
C VAL A 386 -10.03 13.30 -8.00
N LEU A 387 -10.69 12.17 -8.27
CA LEU A 387 -10.87 11.67 -9.63
C LEU A 387 -11.54 12.72 -10.53
N SER A 388 -12.64 13.33 -10.07
CA SER A 388 -13.34 14.38 -10.82
C SER A 388 -12.42 15.57 -11.14
N GLY A 389 -11.60 16.01 -10.19
CA GLY A 389 -10.62 17.08 -10.39
C GLY A 389 -9.52 16.76 -11.40
N LEU A 390 -9.25 15.46 -11.61
CA LEU A 390 -8.31 14.95 -12.62
C LEU A 390 -8.99 14.63 -13.96
N GLY A 391 -10.30 14.88 -14.11
CA GLY A 391 -11.06 14.50 -15.30
C GLY A 391 -11.34 13.00 -15.41
N LEU A 392 -11.15 12.24 -14.33
CA LEU A 392 -11.45 10.81 -14.23
C LEU A 392 -12.86 10.61 -13.66
N GLN A 393 -13.64 9.71 -14.25
CA GLN A 393 -14.91 9.25 -13.66
C GLN A 393 -14.72 7.86 -13.08
N SER A 394 -15.19 7.65 -11.85
CA SER A 394 -15.28 6.30 -11.27
C SER A 394 -16.20 5.42 -12.13
N THR A 395 -15.83 4.15 -12.32
CA THR A 395 -16.70 3.13 -12.91
C THR A 395 -17.79 2.80 -11.89
N GLY A 396 -18.97 3.42 -12.01
CA GLY A 396 -20.12 3.12 -11.14
C GLY A 396 -21.07 4.29 -10.87
N THR A 397 -20.65 5.53 -11.09
CA THR A 397 -21.52 6.71 -10.95
C THR A 397 -22.10 7.14 -12.30
N THR A 398 -23.43 7.24 -12.36
CA THR A 398 -24.22 7.62 -13.56
C THR A 398 -24.67 9.09 -13.52
N GLY A 399 -24.17 9.91 -12.59
CA GLY A 399 -24.51 11.33 -12.48
C GLY A 399 -23.43 12.25 -13.07
N LYS A 400 -23.84 13.38 -13.67
CA LYS A 400 -22.96 14.54 -13.86
C LYS A 400 -22.53 15.02 -12.46
N ILE A 401 -21.24 15.00 -12.18
CA ILE A 401 -20.70 15.63 -10.96
C ILE A 401 -20.70 17.13 -11.23
N GLU A 402 -21.71 17.84 -10.72
CA GLU A 402 -21.63 19.30 -10.56
C GLU A 402 -20.42 19.62 -9.68
N ASP A 403 -19.84 20.82 -9.84
CA ASP A 403 -18.71 21.33 -9.03
C ASP A 403 -19.18 21.49 -7.57
N GLY A 404 -19.36 20.36 -6.91
CA GLY A 404 -20.04 20.22 -5.63
C GLY A 404 -19.08 20.45 -4.46
N PRO A 405 -19.42 19.99 -3.26
CA PRO A 405 -18.60 20.20 -2.06
C PRO A 405 -17.17 19.64 -2.17
N TYR A 406 -16.85 18.82 -3.18
CA TYR A 406 -15.54 18.18 -3.39
C TYR A 406 -14.82 18.65 -4.68
N GLY A 407 -15.26 19.76 -5.26
CA GLY A 407 -14.76 20.35 -6.49
C GLY A 407 -13.51 21.23 -6.35
N THR A 408 -13.14 21.94 -7.43
CA THR A 408 -11.86 22.67 -7.57
C THR A 408 -11.69 23.76 -6.50
N ALA A 409 -12.78 24.45 -6.15
CA ALA A 409 -12.74 25.49 -5.13
C ALA A 409 -12.37 24.95 -3.73
N ARG A 410 -12.84 23.75 -3.37
CA ARG A 410 -12.45 23.14 -2.07
C ARG A 410 -11.00 22.65 -2.10
N ARG A 411 -10.56 22.09 -3.22
CA ARG A 411 -9.15 21.74 -3.44
C ARG A 411 -8.22 22.93 -3.15
N GLU A 412 -8.48 24.08 -3.75
CA GLU A 412 -7.66 25.29 -3.54
C GLU A 412 -7.66 25.76 -2.08
N ARG A 413 -8.82 25.66 -1.40
CA ARG A 413 -8.92 25.95 0.04
C ARG A 413 -8.10 24.98 0.88
N VAL A 414 -8.19 23.67 0.61
CA VAL A 414 -7.43 22.62 1.31
C VAL A 414 -5.93 22.85 1.13
N LEU A 415 -5.48 23.06 -0.12
CA LEU A 415 -4.07 23.35 -0.39
C LEU A 415 -3.61 24.64 0.31
N GLY A 416 -4.42 25.70 0.25
CA GLY A 416 -4.12 26.96 0.93
C GLY A 416 -4.03 26.80 2.45
N LEU A 417 -4.96 26.05 3.06
CA LEU A 417 -4.96 25.75 4.49
C LEU A 417 -3.72 24.96 4.89
N VAL A 418 -3.37 23.91 4.13
CA VAL A 418 -2.19 23.09 4.40
C VAL A 418 -0.92 23.94 4.32
N GLN A 419 -0.73 24.66 3.22
CA GLN A 419 0.51 25.42 2.94
C GLN A 419 0.69 26.64 3.85
N LYS A 420 -0.38 27.39 4.11
CA LYS A 420 -0.31 28.68 4.82
C LYS A 420 -0.68 28.58 6.29
N GLY A 421 -1.35 27.49 6.69
CA GLY A 421 -1.81 27.26 8.06
C GLY A 421 -1.11 26.08 8.72
N LEU A 422 -1.28 24.87 8.17
CA LEU A 422 -0.89 23.64 8.86
C LEU A 422 0.62 23.39 8.87
N TRP A 423 1.33 23.56 7.76
CA TRP A 423 2.79 23.39 7.74
C TRP A 423 3.52 24.40 8.62
N PRO A 424 3.20 25.72 8.58
CA PRO A 424 3.80 26.66 9.53
C PRO A 424 3.55 26.29 11.00
N ALA A 425 2.38 25.72 11.32
CA ALA A 425 2.03 25.30 12.68
C ALA A 425 2.75 24.01 13.13
N LEU A 426 3.13 23.13 12.21
CA LEU A 426 3.97 21.96 12.53
C LEU A 426 5.38 22.37 12.97
N GLY A 427 5.93 23.44 12.38
CA GLY A 427 7.27 23.92 12.70
C GLY A 427 8.33 22.81 12.58
N PRO A 428 9.11 22.49 13.63
CA PRO A 428 10.15 21.47 13.58
C PRO A 428 9.61 20.03 13.41
N TRP A 429 8.30 19.83 13.56
CA TRP A 429 7.65 18.53 13.39
C TRP A 429 7.33 18.21 11.94
N GLU A 430 7.44 19.18 11.02
CA GLU A 430 7.31 18.90 9.59
C GLU A 430 8.43 17.95 9.13
N GLY A 431 8.06 16.84 8.50
CA GLY A 431 8.99 15.83 8.02
C GLY A 431 9.61 14.97 9.12
N TYR A 432 9.24 15.16 10.39
CA TYR A 432 9.74 14.31 11.48
C TYR A 432 9.35 12.85 11.24
N ALA A 433 10.32 11.96 11.38
CA ALA A 433 10.13 10.52 11.39
C ALA A 433 10.86 9.96 12.62
N TRP A 434 10.17 9.14 13.41
CA TRP A 434 10.79 8.42 14.52
C TRP A 434 11.70 7.30 14.01
N PRO A 435 12.67 6.84 14.81
CA PRO A 435 13.47 5.67 14.45
C PRO A 435 12.58 4.43 14.23
N SER A 436 12.83 3.70 13.14
CA SER A 436 12.28 2.36 12.91
C SER A 436 13.39 1.48 12.36
N PRO A 437 13.76 0.38 13.05
CA PRO A 437 13.35 0.06 14.42
C PRO A 437 13.92 1.07 15.44
N ASN A 438 13.42 1.03 16.67
CA ASN A 438 14.00 1.82 17.76
C ASN A 438 15.46 1.43 18.02
N PRO A 439 16.33 2.37 18.43
CA PRO A 439 17.70 2.03 18.84
C PRO A 439 17.70 0.92 19.90
N GLY A 440 18.53 -0.10 19.69
CA GLY A 440 18.62 -1.27 20.58
C GLY A 440 17.57 -2.35 20.34
N PHE A 441 16.73 -2.22 19.30
CA PHE A 441 15.84 -3.30 18.89
C PHE A 441 16.63 -4.59 18.62
N ALA A 442 16.07 -5.69 19.10
CA ALA A 442 16.53 -7.03 18.80
C ALA A 442 15.30 -7.90 18.53
N ASN A 443 15.34 -8.65 17.44
CA ASN A 443 14.32 -9.66 17.14
C ASN A 443 14.31 -10.72 18.24
N THR A 444 13.20 -10.89 18.95
CA THR A 444 13.08 -11.80 20.10
C THR A 444 12.91 -13.26 19.70
N ARG A 445 12.69 -13.54 18.41
CA ARG A 445 12.67 -14.91 17.90
C ARG A 445 14.05 -15.55 18.02
N ARG A 446 14.12 -16.59 18.86
CA ARG A 446 15.32 -17.40 19.08
C ARG A 446 15.83 -18.02 17.79
N LYS A 447 17.17 -18.17 17.66
CA LYS A 447 17.82 -18.73 16.46
C LYS A 447 17.31 -20.13 16.13
N GLU A 448 17.09 -20.96 17.15
CA GLU A 448 16.59 -22.33 17.02
C GLU A 448 15.14 -22.37 16.51
N GLY A 449 14.39 -21.29 16.71
CA GLY A 449 13.04 -21.15 16.21
C GLY A 449 12.96 -20.62 14.78
N LYS A 450 14.03 -20.06 14.21
CA LYS A 450 13.99 -19.54 12.83
C LYS A 450 13.82 -20.68 11.84
N GLY A 451 12.83 -20.57 10.95
CA GLY A 451 12.47 -21.60 9.97
C GLY A 451 11.67 -22.77 10.52
N VAL A 452 11.37 -22.78 11.83
CA VAL A 452 10.45 -23.75 12.42
C VAL A 452 9.02 -23.30 12.18
N THR A 453 8.22 -24.15 11.54
CA THR A 453 6.80 -23.91 11.26
C THR A 453 5.94 -24.77 12.18
N PRO A 454 4.74 -24.31 12.56
CA PRO A 454 3.75 -25.13 13.25
C PRO A 454 3.43 -26.44 12.51
N ASN A 455 3.07 -27.47 13.28
CA ASN A 455 2.56 -28.73 12.75
C ASN A 455 1.02 -28.73 12.82
N ASP A 456 0.41 -28.00 11.90
CA ASP A 456 -1.03 -27.69 11.85
C ASP A 456 -1.64 -28.01 10.47
N ASP A 457 -1.04 -28.95 9.74
CA ASP A 457 -1.44 -29.44 8.42
C ASP A 457 -1.48 -28.40 7.28
N VAL A 458 -1.13 -27.13 7.51
CA VAL A 458 -1.13 -26.07 6.47
C VAL A 458 -0.26 -26.47 5.27
N ILE A 459 0.99 -26.85 5.54
CA ILE A 459 1.95 -27.25 4.49
C ILE A 459 1.52 -28.57 3.83
N ALA A 460 1.09 -29.55 4.63
CA ALA A 460 0.69 -30.87 4.15
C ALA A 460 -0.52 -30.76 3.20
N SER A 461 -1.55 -30.01 3.61
CA SER A 461 -2.75 -29.77 2.81
C SER A 461 -2.43 -29.12 1.47
N HIS A 462 -1.53 -28.13 1.45
CA HIS A 462 -1.12 -27.49 0.20
C HIS A 462 -0.33 -28.43 -0.71
N ASN A 463 0.59 -29.22 -0.17
CA ASN A 463 1.33 -30.19 -0.95
C ASN A 463 0.40 -31.23 -1.59
N ASP A 464 -0.64 -31.67 -0.89
CA ASP A 464 -1.67 -32.55 -1.44
C ASP A 464 -2.44 -31.90 -2.59
N LEU A 465 -2.77 -30.61 -2.49
CA LEU A 465 -3.39 -29.84 -3.58
C LEU A 465 -2.48 -29.75 -4.81
N LEU A 466 -1.19 -29.48 -4.62
CA LEU A 466 -0.21 -29.44 -5.71
C LEU A 466 -0.07 -30.80 -6.41
N VAL A 467 -0.03 -31.90 -5.65
CA VAL A 467 0.00 -33.26 -6.22
C VAL A 467 -1.25 -33.54 -7.04
N LYS A 468 -2.44 -33.18 -6.53
CA LYS A 468 -3.70 -33.33 -7.27
C LYS A 468 -3.69 -32.51 -8.57
N ARG A 469 -3.24 -31.26 -8.53
CA ARG A 469 -3.11 -30.39 -9.72
C ARG A 469 -2.19 -31.00 -10.79
N ASN A 470 -1.02 -31.48 -10.38
CA ASN A 470 -0.03 -32.06 -11.28
C ASN A 470 -0.48 -33.41 -11.89
N ARG A 471 -1.34 -34.17 -11.19
CA ARG A 471 -1.97 -35.39 -11.72
C ARG A 471 -3.11 -35.07 -12.69
N GLY A 472 -3.93 -34.06 -12.38
CA GLY A 472 -5.05 -33.64 -13.25
C GLY A 472 -4.60 -33.06 -14.60
N GLY A 473 -3.49 -32.32 -14.62
CA GLY A 473 -2.93 -31.75 -15.86
C GLY A 473 -2.33 -32.77 -16.84
N LYS A 474 -2.10 -34.02 -16.41
CA LYS A 474 -1.62 -35.11 -17.30
C LYS A 474 -2.76 -35.94 -17.92
N GLY A 475 -4.02 -35.70 -17.54
CA GLY A 475 -5.17 -36.50 -17.96
C GLY A 475 -6.04 -35.91 -19.07
N SER A 476 -5.86 -34.63 -19.44
CA SER A 476 -6.72 -33.94 -20.43
C SER A 476 -6.10 -33.87 -21.84
N GLY A 477 -5.07 -34.66 -22.10
CA GLY A 477 -4.36 -34.69 -23.37
C GLY A 477 -4.40 -36.05 -24.05
N THR A 478 -5.60 -36.65 -24.18
CA THR A 478 -5.97 -37.70 -25.16
C THR A 478 -7.42 -38.09 -24.91
N SER A 479 -8.34 -37.47 -25.64
CA SER A 479 -9.60 -38.08 -26.10
C SER A 479 -10.23 -37.20 -27.16
#